data_AF-U2HE31-F1
#
_entry.id   AF-U2HE31-F1
#
_cell.length_a   1.000
_cell.length_b   1.000
_cell.length_c   1.000
_cell.angle_alpha   90.00
_cell.angle_beta   90.00
_cell.angle_gamma   90.00
#
_symmetry.space_group_name_H-M   'P 1'
#
loop_
_entity.id
_entity.type
_entity.pdbx_description
1 polymer ?
#
loop_
_entity_poly.entity_id
_entity_poly.type
_entity_poly.pdbx_seq_one_letter_code
_entity_poly.pdbx_strand_id
1 'polypeptide(L)'
;MGPGAALTLGILNSALRPARWDDTVDSPGYPPRSTHELFRRTEEKMTEPKKTPRKPRHLPDPNFVSTTVDQWGGTLVECRDLWDGYSLDDAVLDSTPLKKCRWPTLFAYMHRRFGPPHIGGDDYKDLSASWMLTTPDCEVFVRVNPSLSGPGFSFSPYLVMPRDATKRAHRASELNLPADRVVAVRKAYRATLLDLLRPVCVRDHHINALGQLGDSALDQALVECDDDDESNAYELRFHPSCGYAMPLGLFGGNEWPILCSLIRHLGDGDLEAGRVKALQVLQRDVYAEATGAGWRVHRLMLLGARNQREAVAAGLGLGADDVARFDDELRALHDRENPNRSIVDEMTDAAVDSASDFLHRLGLLDAELDETVRGMRRDKAVSEAWAELVVIANDTFPDDVALPAEPYSMDGELPVQLKAAFNGIGRTDLADWVDKTVARPQGLRALADITFHLSSQAREHQDDKAAGLTA
;
A
#
# COMPACT_ATOMS: atom_id res chain seq x y z
N MET A 1 -49.52 -1.85 36.80
CA MET A 1 -48.17 -1.68 36.22
C MET A 1 -47.19 -2.26 37.23
N GLY A 2 -46.63 -3.43 36.95
CA GLY A 2 -45.56 -4.00 37.79
C GLY A 2 -44.23 -3.28 37.53
N PRO A 3 -43.26 -3.32 38.45
CA PRO A 3 -41.94 -2.73 38.23
C PRO A 3 -41.28 -3.43 37.02
N GLY A 4 -40.90 -2.65 36.01
CA GLY A 4 -40.05 -3.14 34.92
C GLY A 4 -38.71 -3.59 35.49
N ALA A 5 -38.22 -4.74 35.04
CA ALA A 5 -36.90 -5.23 35.40
C ALA A 5 -35.83 -4.34 34.75
N ALA A 6 -35.24 -3.46 35.55
CA ALA A 6 -34.23 -2.51 35.11
C ALA A 6 -32.95 -3.21 34.60
N LEU A 7 -32.38 -2.72 33.50
CA LEU A 7 -31.05 -3.09 33.02
C LEU A 7 -29.99 -2.85 34.10
N THR A 8 -29.38 -3.92 34.62
CA THR A 8 -28.35 -3.85 35.65
C THR A 8 -26.96 -3.61 35.02
N LEU A 9 -26.33 -2.49 35.37
CA LEU A 9 -25.01 -2.08 34.85
C LEU A 9 -23.86 -3.02 35.25
N GLY A 10 -24.07 -3.89 36.24
CA GLY A 10 -23.13 -4.96 36.60
C GLY A 10 -22.87 -5.97 35.48
N ILE A 11 -23.87 -6.26 34.64
CA ILE A 11 -23.71 -7.10 33.42
C ILE A 11 -22.98 -6.28 32.34
N LEU A 12 -23.24 -4.98 32.26
CA LEU A 12 -22.66 -4.05 31.29
C LEU A 12 -21.14 -3.83 31.45
N ASN A 13 -20.59 -3.86 32.68
CA ASN A 13 -19.15 -3.80 32.91
C ASN A 13 -18.36 -4.95 32.27
N SER A 14 -19.03 -6.06 31.93
CA SER A 14 -18.39 -7.18 31.23
C SER A 14 -18.41 -7.06 29.69
N ALA A 15 -19.22 -6.17 29.14
CA ALA A 15 -19.54 -6.12 27.71
C ALA A 15 -18.89 -4.95 26.95
N LEU A 16 -18.45 -3.88 27.65
CA LEU A 16 -17.55 -2.86 27.10
C LEU A 16 -16.07 -3.25 27.12
N ARG A 17 -15.81 -4.55 27.21
CA ARG A 17 -14.46 -5.09 27.09
C ARG A 17 -13.98 -4.84 25.65
N PRO A 18 -12.82 -4.19 25.44
CA PRO A 18 -12.27 -4.05 24.11
C PRO A 18 -12.16 -5.45 23.48
N ALA A 19 -12.63 -5.58 22.23
CA ALA A 19 -12.26 -6.72 21.40
C ALA A 19 -10.73 -6.83 21.43
N ARG A 20 -10.21 -8.04 21.65
CA ARG A 20 -8.78 -8.29 21.59
C ARG A 20 -8.24 -7.73 20.27
N TRP A 21 -7.25 -6.86 20.36
CA TRP A 21 -6.27 -6.68 19.29
C TRP A 21 -5.39 -7.94 19.29
N ASP A 22 -5.88 -9.03 18.71
CA ASP A 22 -5.01 -10.12 18.26
C ASP A 22 -4.44 -9.70 16.89
N ASP A 23 -3.13 -9.92 16.68
CA ASP A 23 -2.31 -9.53 15.51
C ASP A 23 -2.72 -10.18 14.16
N THR A 24 -4.00 -10.41 13.92
CA THR A 24 -4.53 -10.94 12.66
C THR A 24 -5.80 -10.19 12.26
N VAL A 25 -5.65 -9.12 11.49
CA VAL A 25 -6.77 -8.47 10.80
C VAL A 25 -7.12 -9.28 9.54
N ASP A 26 -8.01 -10.24 9.70
CA ASP A 26 -9.02 -10.53 8.67
C ASP A 26 -10.27 -9.71 9.05
N SER A 27 -10.58 -8.69 8.26
CA SER A 27 -11.71 -7.79 8.49
C SER A 27 -13.07 -8.54 8.42
N PRO A 28 -14.00 -8.33 9.38
CA PRO A 28 -15.36 -8.82 9.24
C PRO A 28 -16.15 -7.94 8.27
N GLY A 29 -16.88 -8.61 7.36
CA GLY A 29 -17.54 -8.01 6.21
C GLY A 29 -18.70 -7.07 6.52
N TYR A 30 -18.81 -6.02 5.71
CA TYR A 30 -20.06 -5.29 5.49
C TYR A 30 -21.04 -6.14 4.66
N PRO A 31 -22.34 -6.13 4.96
CA PRO A 31 -23.34 -6.70 4.06
C PRO A 31 -23.53 -5.76 2.85
N PRO A 32 -23.60 -6.29 1.61
CA PRO A 32 -23.83 -5.45 0.44
C PRO A 32 -25.29 -4.97 0.42
N ARG A 33 -25.47 -3.66 0.19
CA ARG A 33 -26.75 -3.06 -0.21
C ARG A 33 -27.27 -3.74 -1.48
N SER A 34 -28.54 -4.13 -1.45
CA SER A 34 -29.26 -4.79 -2.54
C SER A 34 -29.48 -3.85 -3.74
N THR A 35 -28.91 -4.21 -4.89
CA THR A 35 -29.41 -3.78 -6.22
C THR A 35 -29.69 -4.97 -7.14
N HIS A 36 -29.96 -6.14 -6.57
CA HIS A 36 -30.37 -7.34 -7.31
C HIS A 36 -31.89 -7.52 -7.29
N GLU A 37 -32.61 -6.69 -8.06
CA GLU A 37 -34.01 -7.01 -8.42
C GLU A 37 -34.35 -6.79 -9.91
N LEU A 38 -33.35 -6.60 -10.79
CA LEU A 38 -33.59 -6.42 -12.22
C LEU A 38 -32.98 -7.46 -13.18
N PHE A 39 -32.38 -8.54 -12.67
CA PHE A 39 -31.72 -9.56 -13.51
C PHE A 39 -32.07 -11.00 -13.10
N ARG A 40 -33.35 -11.28 -12.85
CA ARG A 40 -33.84 -12.65 -12.58
C ARG A 40 -34.70 -13.20 -13.72
N ARG A 41 -34.19 -13.15 -14.96
CA ARG A 41 -34.76 -13.85 -16.12
C ARG A 41 -33.68 -14.20 -17.14
N THR A 42 -32.72 -15.04 -16.76
CA THR A 42 -31.93 -15.89 -17.69
C THR A 42 -31.11 -16.90 -16.87
N GLU A 43 -31.78 -17.79 -16.14
CA GLU A 43 -31.16 -19.01 -15.62
C GLU A 43 -31.42 -20.15 -16.61
N GLU A 44 -30.60 -20.24 -17.65
CA GLU A 44 -30.42 -21.49 -18.41
C GLU A 44 -28.94 -21.88 -18.39
N LYS A 45 -28.66 -22.96 -17.65
CA LYS A 45 -27.42 -23.76 -17.64
C LYS A 45 -26.10 -23.01 -17.46
N MET A 46 -25.87 -22.45 -16.26
CA MET A 46 -24.50 -22.30 -15.76
C MET A 46 -24.07 -23.56 -15.04
N THR A 47 -23.16 -24.31 -15.66
CA THR A 47 -22.40 -25.38 -15.02
C THR A 47 -21.49 -24.77 -13.95
N GLU A 48 -21.32 -25.49 -12.83
CA GLU A 48 -20.49 -25.05 -11.70
C GLU A 48 -19.11 -24.54 -12.16
N PRO A 49 -18.66 -23.37 -11.68
CA PRO A 49 -17.34 -22.87 -12.01
C PRO A 49 -16.29 -23.80 -11.42
N LYS A 50 -15.59 -24.54 -12.30
CA LYS A 50 -14.42 -25.32 -11.92
C LYS A 50 -13.45 -24.40 -11.20
N LYS A 51 -13.20 -24.67 -9.91
CA LYS A 51 -12.12 -24.06 -9.12
C LYS A 51 -10.78 -24.51 -9.71
N THR A 52 -10.34 -23.87 -10.79
CA THR A 52 -8.95 -23.94 -11.21
C THR A 52 -8.12 -23.14 -10.22
N PRO A 53 -7.09 -23.73 -9.58
CA PRO A 53 -6.18 -22.97 -8.75
C PRO A 53 -5.60 -21.85 -9.61
N ARG A 54 -5.80 -20.59 -9.20
CA ARG A 54 -5.16 -19.45 -9.85
C ARG A 54 -3.65 -19.70 -9.80
N LYS A 55 -3.05 -20.06 -10.94
CA LYS A 55 -1.60 -20.13 -11.06
C LYS A 55 -1.04 -18.80 -10.52
N PRO A 56 0.06 -18.83 -9.74
CA PRO A 56 0.67 -17.60 -9.24
C PRO A 56 0.85 -16.67 -10.44
N ARG A 57 0.35 -15.43 -10.31
CA ARG A 57 0.67 -14.38 -11.28
C ARG A 57 2.19 -14.43 -11.40
N HIS A 58 2.68 -14.69 -12.62
CA HIS A 58 4.10 -14.58 -12.94
C HIS A 58 4.48 -13.10 -12.78
N LEU A 59 4.65 -12.71 -11.51
CA LEU A 59 5.39 -11.54 -11.13
C LEU A 59 6.81 -11.83 -11.60
N PRO A 60 7.43 -10.89 -12.32
CA PRO A 60 8.79 -11.09 -12.77
C PRO A 60 9.73 -11.29 -11.54
N ASP A 61 10.97 -11.75 -11.76
CA ASP A 61 11.90 -12.09 -10.67
C ASP A 61 12.46 -10.83 -9.95
N PRO A 62 12.10 -10.58 -8.68
CA PRO A 62 12.61 -9.42 -7.95
C PRO A 62 14.14 -9.43 -7.76
N ASN A 63 14.78 -10.61 -7.81
CA ASN A 63 16.24 -10.72 -7.72
C ASN A 63 16.94 -10.23 -8.98
N PHE A 64 16.25 -10.18 -10.13
CA PHE A 64 16.82 -9.68 -11.38
C PHE A 64 17.21 -8.21 -11.25
N VAL A 65 16.33 -7.39 -10.66
CA VAL A 65 16.62 -5.96 -10.43
C VAL A 65 17.83 -5.83 -9.53
N SER A 66 17.85 -6.52 -8.37
CA SER A 66 19.01 -6.54 -7.44
C SER A 66 20.32 -6.93 -8.13
N THR A 67 20.31 -8.00 -8.93
CA THR A 67 21.52 -8.47 -9.64
C THR A 67 22.01 -7.42 -10.64
N THR A 68 21.07 -6.76 -11.34
CA THR A 68 21.37 -5.68 -12.28
C THR A 68 21.96 -4.47 -11.56
N VAL A 69 21.46 -4.13 -10.36
CA VAL A 69 22.02 -3.09 -9.47
C VAL A 69 23.47 -3.39 -9.14
N ASP A 70 23.73 -4.62 -8.67
CA ASP A 70 25.02 -5.00 -8.10
C ASP A 70 26.14 -4.99 -9.16
N GLN A 71 25.77 -5.34 -10.41
CA GLN A 71 26.66 -5.38 -11.56
C GLN A 71 26.79 -4.02 -12.28
N TRP A 72 26.01 -3.00 -11.90
CA TRP A 72 25.99 -1.71 -12.59
C TRP A 72 27.27 -0.89 -12.34
N GLY A 73 28.23 -0.94 -13.28
CA GLY A 73 29.44 -0.12 -13.28
C GLY A 73 29.57 0.85 -14.47
N GLY A 74 28.74 0.65 -15.50
CA GLY A 74 28.89 1.27 -16.81
C GLY A 74 28.03 2.51 -17.07
N THR A 75 28.10 3.00 -18.31
CA THR A 75 27.17 3.97 -18.89
C THR A 75 26.23 3.25 -19.85
N LEU A 76 24.97 3.70 -19.92
CA LEU A 76 24.08 3.27 -21.00
C LEU A 76 24.44 4.04 -22.27
N VAL A 77 24.61 3.32 -23.37
CA VAL A 77 24.81 3.89 -24.71
C VAL A 77 23.62 3.50 -25.57
N GLU A 78 23.00 4.49 -26.21
CA GLU A 78 21.90 4.25 -27.14
C GLU A 78 22.45 3.65 -28.43
N CYS A 79 21.93 2.48 -28.82
CA CYS A 79 22.41 1.74 -29.97
C CYS A 79 21.34 1.70 -31.07
N ARG A 80 20.81 2.88 -31.41
CA ARG A 80 19.68 3.02 -32.34
C ARG A 80 19.96 2.46 -33.74
N ASP A 81 21.23 2.44 -34.14
CA ASP A 81 21.68 1.98 -35.45
C ASP A 81 22.42 0.63 -35.35
N LEU A 82 22.07 -0.22 -34.36
CA LEU A 82 22.69 -1.54 -34.13
C LEU A 82 22.76 -2.42 -35.38
N TRP A 83 21.93 -2.16 -36.40
CA TRP A 83 21.74 -3.01 -37.58
C TRP A 83 22.28 -2.41 -38.89
N ASP A 84 23.14 -1.39 -38.83
CA ASP A 84 23.75 -0.69 -39.98
C ASP A 84 22.72 -0.04 -40.96
N GLY A 85 21.50 0.23 -40.48
CA GLY A 85 20.43 0.95 -41.19
C GLY A 85 20.24 2.40 -40.71
N TYR A 86 19.41 3.18 -41.40
CA TYR A 86 18.92 4.47 -40.88
C TYR A 86 17.98 4.17 -39.70
N SER A 87 17.83 5.08 -38.73
CA SER A 87 16.99 4.87 -37.52
C SER A 87 15.51 4.55 -37.78
N LEU A 88 15.06 4.60 -39.04
CA LEU A 88 13.72 4.23 -39.49
C LEU A 88 13.61 2.74 -39.87
N ASP A 89 14.73 2.07 -40.14
CA ASP A 89 14.83 0.69 -40.61
C ASP A 89 15.28 -0.24 -39.47
N ASP A 90 14.54 -0.22 -38.35
CA ASP A 90 14.78 -1.17 -37.24
C ASP A 90 14.21 -2.54 -37.60
N ALA A 91 15.06 -3.38 -38.22
CA ALA A 91 14.70 -4.73 -38.63
C ALA A 91 14.12 -5.59 -37.48
N VAL A 92 14.51 -5.34 -36.22
CA VAL A 92 13.93 -6.04 -35.08
C VAL A 92 12.51 -5.55 -34.83
N LEU A 93 12.28 -4.24 -34.74
CA LEU A 93 10.94 -3.68 -34.59
C LEU A 93 10.01 -4.07 -35.75
N ASP A 94 10.50 -3.99 -37.00
CA ASP A 94 9.75 -4.32 -38.22
C ASP A 94 9.35 -5.79 -38.30
N SER A 95 10.10 -6.63 -37.60
CA SER A 95 9.82 -8.04 -37.41
C SER A 95 8.84 -8.33 -36.28
N THR A 96 8.20 -7.32 -35.67
CA THR A 96 7.17 -7.44 -34.63
C THR A 96 5.87 -6.72 -35.00
N PRO A 97 4.74 -7.03 -34.33
CA PRO A 97 3.49 -6.28 -34.51
C PRO A 97 3.58 -4.81 -34.08
N LEU A 98 4.54 -4.46 -33.21
CA LEU A 98 4.70 -3.11 -32.66
C LEU A 98 5.09 -2.05 -33.69
N LYS A 99 5.53 -2.43 -34.90
CA LYS A 99 5.66 -1.48 -36.01
C LYS A 99 4.37 -0.77 -36.40
N LYS A 100 3.21 -1.28 -35.93
CA LYS A 100 1.89 -0.67 -36.12
C LYS A 100 1.38 0.06 -34.87
N CYS A 101 2.19 0.11 -33.81
CA CYS A 101 1.83 0.72 -32.55
C CYS A 101 1.53 2.21 -32.73
N ARG A 102 0.51 2.69 -32.03
CA ARG A 102 0.15 4.11 -31.99
C ARG A 102 0.59 4.68 -30.64
N TRP A 103 1.21 5.86 -30.68
CA TRP A 103 1.73 6.52 -29.48
C TRP A 103 0.73 6.66 -28.32
N PRO A 104 -0.57 7.02 -28.50
CA PRO A 104 -1.46 7.20 -27.35
C PRO A 104 -1.77 5.87 -26.67
N THR A 105 -1.87 4.80 -27.45
CA THR A 105 -2.07 3.45 -26.95
C THR A 105 -0.85 2.96 -26.19
N LEU A 106 0.35 3.17 -26.76
CA LEU A 106 1.59 2.82 -26.10
C LEU A 106 1.70 3.56 -24.77
N PHE A 107 1.45 4.86 -24.75
CA PHE A 107 1.48 5.66 -23.53
C PHE A 107 0.51 5.13 -22.48
N ALA A 108 -0.76 4.91 -22.84
CA ALA A 108 -1.77 4.39 -21.90
C ALA A 108 -1.39 3.02 -21.34
N TYR A 109 -0.88 2.13 -22.20
CA TYR A 109 -0.40 0.82 -21.81
C TYR A 109 0.79 0.90 -20.85
N MET A 110 1.82 1.67 -21.23
CA MET A 110 3.04 1.85 -20.44
C MET A 110 2.72 2.43 -19.07
N HIS A 111 1.91 3.49 -19.03
CA HIS A 111 1.48 4.11 -17.78
C HIS A 111 0.69 3.14 -16.89
N ARG A 112 -0.20 2.33 -17.49
CA ARG A 112 -1.00 1.35 -16.74
C ARG A 112 -0.17 0.21 -16.18
N ARG A 113 0.80 -0.28 -16.95
CA ARG A 113 1.61 -1.45 -16.62
C ARG A 113 2.79 -1.10 -15.71
N PHE A 114 3.41 0.05 -15.95
CA PHE A 114 4.69 0.42 -15.35
C PHE A 114 4.63 1.70 -14.50
N GLY A 115 3.47 2.36 -14.43
CA GLY A 115 3.31 3.63 -13.73
C GLY A 115 3.85 4.82 -14.52
N PRO A 116 3.99 5.99 -13.87
CA PRO A 116 4.49 7.20 -14.51
C PRO A 116 5.86 6.99 -15.17
N PRO A 117 6.16 7.69 -16.28
CA PRO A 117 7.48 7.65 -16.90
C PRO A 117 8.53 8.20 -15.94
N HIS A 118 9.72 7.62 -15.96
CA HIS A 118 10.82 7.95 -15.04
C HIS A 118 12.03 8.59 -15.74
N ILE A 119 11.95 8.79 -17.06
CA ILE A 119 12.92 9.57 -17.84
C ILE A 119 12.25 10.85 -18.27
N GLY A 120 12.83 11.99 -17.91
CA GLY A 120 12.37 13.29 -18.38
C GLY A 120 12.51 13.45 -19.90
N GLY A 121 11.58 14.20 -20.48
CA GLY A 121 11.71 14.77 -21.81
C GLY A 121 12.55 16.05 -21.79
N ASP A 122 12.64 16.74 -22.93
CA ASP A 122 12.97 18.16 -22.90
C ASP A 122 11.69 18.99 -22.71
N ASP A 123 11.82 20.17 -22.11
CA ASP A 123 10.70 21.05 -21.73
C ASP A 123 9.85 21.53 -22.94
N TYR A 124 10.30 21.28 -24.17
CA TYR A 124 9.69 21.77 -25.41
C TYR A 124 9.11 20.66 -26.31
N LYS A 125 9.32 19.37 -25.99
CA LYS A 125 8.81 18.24 -26.76
C LYS A 125 7.76 17.46 -25.96
N ASP A 126 6.51 17.50 -26.45
CA ASP A 126 5.31 16.80 -25.97
C ASP A 126 5.59 15.44 -25.30
N LEU A 127 4.96 15.16 -24.14
CA LEU A 127 4.78 13.84 -23.49
C LEU A 127 5.99 12.88 -23.53
N SER A 128 7.19 13.38 -23.82
CA SER A 128 8.38 12.63 -24.24
C SER A 128 9.10 11.93 -23.09
N ALA A 129 8.39 11.89 -21.95
CA ALA A 129 8.79 11.15 -20.80
C ALA A 129 8.79 9.65 -21.17
N SER A 130 9.92 9.01 -20.91
CA SER A 130 10.20 7.66 -21.38
C SER A 130 10.25 6.67 -20.22
N TRP A 131 10.21 5.38 -20.56
CA TRP A 131 10.52 4.28 -19.66
C TRP A 131 11.78 3.57 -20.18
N MET A 132 12.67 3.16 -19.30
CA MET A 132 13.71 2.18 -19.57
C MET A 132 13.24 0.83 -19.05
N LEU A 133 13.21 -0.16 -19.93
CA LEU A 133 12.80 -1.51 -19.62
C LEU A 133 13.99 -2.45 -19.60
N THR A 134 13.97 -3.37 -18.64
CA THR A 134 14.89 -4.52 -18.61
C THR A 134 14.56 -5.54 -19.70
N THR A 135 15.54 -6.35 -20.08
CA THR A 135 15.41 -7.42 -21.09
C THR A 135 15.88 -8.77 -20.53
N PRO A 136 15.80 -9.88 -21.29
CA PRO A 136 16.41 -11.16 -20.92
C PRO A 136 17.92 -11.11 -20.70
N ASP A 137 18.56 -10.07 -21.24
CA ASP A 137 19.99 -9.86 -21.16
C ASP A 137 20.27 -8.69 -20.20
N CYS A 138 21.08 -8.94 -19.16
CA CYS A 138 21.35 -7.96 -18.10
C CYS A 138 22.15 -6.72 -18.58
N GLU A 139 22.75 -6.77 -19.76
CA GLU A 139 23.47 -5.63 -20.35
C GLU A 139 22.66 -4.91 -21.43
N VAL A 140 21.44 -5.39 -21.74
CA VAL A 140 20.58 -4.79 -22.76
C VAL A 140 19.33 -4.23 -22.10
N PHE A 141 19.00 -3.00 -22.45
CA PHE A 141 17.81 -2.28 -22.01
C PHE A 141 17.05 -1.76 -23.22
N VAL A 142 15.76 -1.48 -23.04
CA VAL A 142 14.93 -0.89 -24.08
C VAL A 142 14.29 0.37 -23.55
N ARG A 143 14.66 1.52 -24.11
CA ARG A 143 13.92 2.75 -23.90
C ARG A 143 12.65 2.71 -24.73
N VAL A 144 11.53 2.92 -24.06
CA VAL A 144 10.21 3.10 -24.67
C VAL A 144 9.81 4.56 -24.50
N ASN A 145 9.66 5.28 -25.61
CA ASN A 145 9.32 6.70 -25.66
C ASN A 145 8.16 6.94 -26.64
N PRO A 146 6.89 6.83 -26.23
CA PRO A 146 5.75 7.01 -27.12
C PRO A 146 5.87 8.28 -27.95
N SER A 147 6.07 8.12 -29.28
CA SER A 147 6.43 9.24 -30.16
C SER A 147 5.39 9.47 -31.25
N LEU A 148 5.00 10.74 -31.41
CA LEU A 148 4.18 11.21 -32.54
C LEU A 148 4.83 10.93 -33.91
N SER A 149 6.17 10.87 -33.96
CA SER A 149 6.94 10.56 -35.17
C SER A 149 6.86 9.09 -35.57
N GLY A 150 6.22 8.24 -34.76
CA GLY A 150 5.95 6.84 -35.06
C GLY A 150 6.75 5.83 -34.23
N PRO A 151 6.51 4.52 -34.45
CA PRO A 151 7.06 3.46 -33.62
C PRO A 151 8.59 3.32 -33.73
N GLY A 152 9.21 3.68 -34.87
CA GLY A 152 10.68 3.72 -35.01
C GLY A 152 11.35 4.75 -34.08
N PHE A 153 10.60 5.76 -33.62
CA PHE A 153 11.07 6.69 -32.60
C PHE A 153 10.68 6.28 -31.18
N SER A 154 9.85 5.24 -31.04
CA SER A 154 9.27 4.83 -29.78
C SER A 154 10.04 3.75 -29.05
N PHE A 155 10.94 3.04 -29.74
CA PHE A 155 11.73 1.97 -29.15
C PHE A 155 13.20 2.22 -29.47
N SER A 156 14.07 2.10 -28.47
CA SER A 156 15.52 2.29 -28.66
C SER A 156 16.28 1.34 -27.74
N PRO A 157 17.08 0.41 -28.28
CA PRO A 157 17.91 -0.46 -27.45
C PRO A 157 19.09 0.34 -26.87
N TYR A 158 19.42 0.05 -25.62
CA TYR A 158 20.58 0.58 -24.91
C TYR A 158 21.46 -0.57 -24.45
N LEU A 159 22.77 -0.39 -24.52
CA LEU A 159 23.76 -1.34 -24.01
C LEU A 159 24.49 -0.74 -22.81
N VAL A 160 24.79 -1.59 -21.83
CA VAL A 160 25.71 -1.27 -20.75
C VAL A 160 27.12 -1.34 -21.31
N MET A 161 27.84 -0.22 -21.23
CA MET A 161 29.22 -0.10 -21.70
C MET A 161 30.14 0.41 -20.59
N PRO A 162 31.45 0.14 -20.63
CA PRO A 162 32.43 0.78 -19.76
C PRO A 162 32.31 2.31 -19.78
N ARG A 163 32.64 2.99 -18.66
CA ARG A 163 32.44 4.45 -18.53
C ARG A 163 33.22 5.30 -19.53
N ASP A 164 34.35 4.78 -19.99
CA ASP A 164 35.24 5.38 -20.99
C ASP A 164 34.74 5.15 -22.43
N ALA A 165 33.70 4.34 -22.63
CA ALA A 165 33.06 4.22 -23.93
C ALA A 165 32.48 5.56 -24.38
N THR A 166 32.82 5.97 -25.61
CA THR A 166 32.31 7.21 -26.18
C THR A 166 30.78 7.14 -26.31
N LYS A 167 30.07 8.11 -25.75
CA LYS A 167 28.59 8.26 -25.82
C LYS A 167 28.02 8.42 -27.25
N ARG A 168 28.84 8.26 -28.29
CA ARG A 168 28.54 8.55 -29.69
C ARG A 168 28.54 7.31 -30.60
N ALA A 169 28.84 6.12 -30.06
CA ALA A 169 28.78 4.91 -30.87
C ALA A 169 27.31 4.51 -31.04
N HIS A 170 26.77 4.69 -32.25
CA HIS A 170 25.36 4.44 -32.55
C HIS A 170 25.16 3.05 -33.18
N ARG A 171 26.21 2.48 -33.77
CA ARG A 171 26.17 1.22 -34.54
C ARG A 171 26.89 0.07 -33.85
N ALA A 172 26.41 -1.15 -34.05
CA ALA A 172 27.09 -2.36 -33.55
C ALA A 172 28.49 -2.54 -34.15
N SER A 173 28.64 -2.14 -35.42
CA SER A 173 29.91 -2.12 -36.14
C SER A 173 30.91 -1.13 -35.51
N GLU A 174 30.45 0.02 -35.05
CA GLU A 174 31.27 1.02 -34.32
C GLU A 174 31.64 0.55 -32.90
N LEU A 175 30.80 -0.29 -32.31
CA LEU A 175 31.03 -0.89 -31.00
C LEU A 175 31.95 -2.13 -31.06
N ASN A 176 32.33 -2.59 -32.25
CA ASN A 176 33.11 -3.82 -32.46
C ASN A 176 32.52 -5.04 -31.73
N LEU A 177 31.19 -5.15 -31.69
CA LEU A 177 30.54 -6.27 -31.00
C LEU A 177 30.76 -7.58 -31.76
N PRO A 178 31.12 -8.67 -31.06
CA PRO A 178 31.14 -10.01 -31.65
C PRO A 178 29.80 -10.40 -32.27
N ALA A 179 29.80 -11.16 -33.37
CA ALA A 179 28.59 -11.49 -34.11
C ALA A 179 27.55 -12.26 -33.27
N ASP A 180 28.02 -13.14 -32.39
CA ASP A 180 27.20 -13.84 -31.40
C ASP A 180 26.56 -12.89 -30.38
N ARG A 181 27.28 -11.84 -29.96
CA ARG A 181 26.75 -10.79 -29.08
C ARG A 181 25.65 -9.99 -29.79
N VAL A 182 25.86 -9.62 -31.05
CA VAL A 182 24.84 -8.94 -31.88
C VAL A 182 23.56 -9.77 -31.97
N VAL A 183 23.67 -11.09 -32.17
CA VAL A 183 22.52 -12.01 -32.18
C VAL A 183 21.82 -12.07 -30.82
N ALA A 184 22.58 -12.13 -29.72
CA ALA A 184 22.02 -12.13 -28.37
C ALA A 184 21.23 -10.83 -28.08
N VAL A 185 21.79 -9.67 -28.44
CA VAL A 185 21.13 -8.37 -28.30
C VAL A 185 19.84 -8.30 -29.12
N ARG A 186 19.85 -8.78 -30.38
CA ARG A 186 18.63 -8.87 -31.22
C ARG A 186 17.53 -9.67 -30.53
N LYS A 187 17.90 -10.84 -30.01
CA LYS A 187 16.98 -11.75 -29.34
C LYS A 187 16.38 -11.11 -28.08
N ALA A 188 17.21 -10.47 -27.27
CA ALA A 188 16.78 -9.79 -26.03
C ALA A 188 15.86 -8.59 -26.31
N TYR A 189 16.23 -7.76 -27.29
CA TYR A 189 15.40 -6.62 -27.73
C TYR A 189 14.05 -7.09 -28.26
N ARG A 190 14.05 -8.07 -29.19
CA ARG A 190 12.81 -8.65 -29.74
C ARG A 190 11.93 -9.23 -28.65
N ALA A 191 12.49 -10.00 -27.72
CA ALA A 191 11.74 -10.59 -26.61
C ALA A 191 11.05 -9.52 -25.76
N THR A 192 11.73 -8.40 -25.51
CA THR A 192 11.17 -7.27 -24.74
C THR A 192 10.06 -6.56 -25.51
N LEU A 193 10.23 -6.36 -26.82
CA LEU A 193 9.17 -5.81 -27.68
C LEU A 193 7.92 -6.71 -27.67
N LEU A 194 8.10 -8.03 -27.80
CA LEU A 194 6.97 -8.96 -27.76
C LEU A 194 6.30 -9.00 -26.39
N ASP A 195 7.05 -8.83 -25.29
CA ASP A 195 6.48 -8.73 -23.95
C ASP A 195 5.56 -7.50 -23.78
N LEU A 196 5.71 -6.42 -24.54
CA LEU A 196 4.76 -5.29 -24.53
C LEU A 196 3.39 -5.61 -25.12
N LEU A 197 3.25 -6.77 -25.76
CA LEU A 197 1.95 -7.29 -26.18
C LEU A 197 1.20 -7.97 -25.03
N ARG A 198 1.83 -8.11 -23.85
CA ARG A 198 1.22 -8.68 -22.65
C ARG A 198 -0.02 -7.87 -22.25
N PRO A 199 -1.19 -8.51 -22.11
CA PRO A 199 -2.40 -7.84 -21.68
C PRO A 199 -2.29 -7.27 -20.25
N VAL A 200 -2.84 -6.07 -20.03
CA VAL A 200 -3.13 -5.52 -18.71
C VAL A 200 -4.61 -5.17 -18.60
N CYS A 201 -5.18 -5.45 -17.44
CA CYS A 201 -6.60 -5.24 -17.15
C CYS A 201 -6.82 -3.80 -16.64
N VAL A 202 -7.72 -3.08 -17.32
CA VAL A 202 -8.22 -1.76 -16.96
C VAL A 202 -9.73 -1.88 -16.82
N ARG A 203 -10.21 -2.01 -15.57
CA ARG A 203 -11.60 -2.39 -15.29
C ARG A 203 -11.96 -3.67 -16.06
N ASP A 204 -13.03 -3.66 -16.85
CA ASP A 204 -13.53 -4.83 -17.58
C ASP A 204 -12.88 -5.01 -18.96
N HIS A 205 -11.85 -4.23 -19.29
CA HIS A 205 -11.18 -4.30 -20.59
C HIS A 205 -9.70 -4.69 -20.45
N HIS A 206 -9.24 -5.49 -21.41
CA HIS A 206 -7.82 -5.80 -21.56
C HIS A 206 -7.21 -4.88 -22.62
N ILE A 207 -6.03 -4.34 -22.33
CA ILE A 207 -5.26 -3.54 -23.29
C ILE A 207 -3.82 -4.09 -23.38
N ASN A 208 -3.18 -3.92 -24.53
CA ASN A 208 -1.73 -4.05 -24.67
C ASN A 208 -1.14 -2.83 -25.41
N ALA A 209 0.14 -2.87 -25.76
CA ALA A 209 0.78 -1.77 -26.50
C ALA A 209 0.14 -1.47 -27.88
N LEU A 210 -0.62 -2.39 -28.47
CA LEU A 210 -1.32 -2.17 -29.75
C LEU A 210 -2.75 -1.65 -29.60
N GLY A 211 -3.42 -1.89 -28.47
CA GLY A 211 -4.77 -1.39 -28.29
C GLY A 211 -5.56 -2.10 -27.21
N GLN A 212 -6.85 -1.79 -27.20
CA GLN A 212 -7.84 -2.64 -26.60
C GLN A 212 -7.85 -4.01 -27.28
N LEU A 213 -7.85 -5.05 -26.47
CA LEU A 213 -8.04 -6.42 -26.90
C LEU A 213 -9.54 -6.73 -26.84
N GLY A 214 -10.06 -7.39 -27.89
CA GLY A 214 -11.42 -7.92 -27.87
C GLY A 214 -11.53 -9.15 -26.95
N ASP A 215 -12.76 -9.58 -26.68
CA ASP A 215 -13.05 -10.67 -25.73
C ASP A 215 -12.43 -12.02 -26.15
N SER A 216 -12.20 -12.24 -27.45
CA SER A 216 -11.51 -13.44 -28.00
C SER A 216 -10.01 -13.26 -28.21
N ALA A 217 -9.50 -12.03 -28.12
CA ALA A 217 -8.11 -11.71 -28.48
C ALA A 217 -7.11 -12.09 -27.38
N LEU A 218 -7.57 -12.21 -26.13
CA LEU A 218 -6.75 -12.69 -25.01
C LEU A 218 -6.35 -14.16 -25.22
N ASP A 219 -7.29 -14.99 -25.65
CA ASP A 219 -7.06 -16.42 -25.93
C ASP A 219 -6.30 -16.62 -27.24
N GLN A 220 -6.61 -15.84 -28.29
CA GLN A 220 -5.86 -15.89 -29.57
C GLN A 220 -4.41 -15.42 -29.44
N ALA A 221 -4.11 -14.46 -28.54
CA ALA A 221 -2.73 -14.04 -28.27
C ALA A 221 -1.92 -15.06 -27.45
N LEU A 222 -2.56 -16.10 -26.89
CA LEU A 222 -1.97 -17.07 -25.98
C LEU A 222 -1.93 -18.51 -26.52
N VAL A 223 -2.60 -18.85 -27.62
CA VAL A 223 -2.91 -20.25 -27.99
C VAL A 223 -2.30 -20.78 -29.31
N GLU A 224 -1.74 -19.99 -30.21
CA GLU A 224 -1.19 -20.56 -31.47
C GLU A 224 0.31 -20.88 -31.38
N CYS A 225 0.63 -22.17 -31.17
CA CYS A 225 1.87 -22.83 -31.61
C CYS A 225 1.63 -24.31 -31.93
N ASP A 226 2.47 -24.79 -32.85
CA ASP A 226 2.70 -26.15 -33.39
C ASP A 226 1.75 -26.57 -34.54
N ASP A 227 2.20 -26.99 -35.72
CA ASP A 227 3.50 -27.44 -36.23
C ASP A 227 3.65 -27.07 -37.72
N ASP A 228 4.89 -26.86 -38.15
CA ASP A 228 5.37 -26.76 -39.55
C ASP A 228 5.12 -25.45 -40.35
N ASP A 229 6.21 -24.96 -40.94
CA ASP A 229 6.36 -23.92 -41.99
C ASP A 229 6.17 -22.42 -41.66
N GLU A 230 7.29 -21.69 -41.79
CA GLU A 230 7.49 -20.33 -42.35
C GLU A 230 6.47 -19.20 -42.14
N SER A 231 5.56 -19.27 -41.16
CA SER A 231 4.58 -18.21 -40.89
C SER A 231 4.83 -17.52 -39.55
N ASN A 232 4.84 -16.19 -39.60
CA ASN A 232 5.12 -15.26 -38.50
C ASN A 232 4.05 -15.29 -37.38
N ALA A 233 3.96 -16.38 -36.61
CA ALA A 233 3.19 -16.46 -35.38
C ALA A 233 4.07 -16.09 -34.18
N TYR A 234 3.68 -15.07 -33.43
CA TYR A 234 4.45 -14.56 -32.29
C TYR A 234 4.06 -15.32 -31.02
N GLU A 235 4.83 -16.33 -30.63
CA GLU A 235 4.70 -16.91 -29.30
C GLU A 235 5.12 -15.86 -28.26
N LEU A 236 4.20 -15.47 -27.37
CA LEU A 236 4.46 -14.60 -26.22
C LEU A 236 5.30 -15.39 -25.19
N ARG A 237 6.56 -15.65 -25.51
CA ARG A 237 7.50 -16.30 -24.59
C ARG A 237 7.85 -15.35 -23.46
N PHE A 238 7.29 -15.62 -22.29
CA PHE A 238 7.54 -14.86 -21.07
C PHE A 238 8.98 -15.08 -20.59
N HIS A 239 9.74 -13.99 -20.47
CA HIS A 239 11.01 -14.02 -19.75
C HIS A 239 10.84 -13.34 -18.39
N PRO A 240 11.22 -13.98 -17.26
CA PRO A 240 11.06 -13.42 -15.91
C PRO A 240 11.75 -12.07 -15.67
N SER A 241 12.65 -11.66 -16.55
CA SER A 241 13.37 -10.39 -16.45
C SER A 241 12.92 -9.30 -17.43
N CYS A 242 11.98 -9.59 -18.34
CA CYS A 242 11.50 -8.58 -19.30
C CYS A 242 10.55 -7.58 -18.65
N GLY A 243 10.75 -6.30 -18.99
CA GLY A 243 9.73 -5.28 -18.77
C GLY A 243 9.63 -4.81 -17.31
N TYR A 244 10.71 -4.74 -16.54
CA TYR A 244 10.69 -3.87 -15.37
C TYR A 244 10.96 -2.44 -15.79
N ALA A 245 10.10 -1.52 -15.38
CA ALA A 245 10.48 -0.12 -15.40
C ALA A 245 11.66 0.07 -14.45
N MET A 246 12.79 0.48 -15.00
CA MET A 246 13.96 0.83 -14.23
C MET A 246 13.65 2.12 -13.45
N PRO A 247 13.72 2.15 -12.11
CA PRO A 247 13.50 3.39 -11.38
C PRO A 247 14.69 4.34 -11.62
N LEU A 248 14.59 5.23 -12.62
CA LEU A 248 15.68 6.12 -13.03
C LEU A 248 16.01 7.26 -12.05
N GLY A 249 15.31 7.34 -10.92
CA GLY A 249 15.73 8.13 -9.76
C GLY A 249 16.76 7.40 -8.87
N LEU A 250 16.81 6.06 -8.94
CA LEU A 250 17.90 5.27 -8.41
C LEU A 250 18.95 5.06 -9.50
N PHE A 251 18.62 4.42 -10.63
CA PHE A 251 19.61 3.99 -11.64
C PHE A 251 19.78 4.99 -12.78
N GLY A 252 20.99 5.48 -13.05
CA GLY A 252 21.32 6.16 -14.32
C GLY A 252 21.43 7.69 -14.26
N GLY A 253 21.12 8.32 -13.13
CA GLY A 253 21.61 9.67 -12.85
C GLY A 253 23.14 9.69 -12.74
N ASN A 254 23.79 10.83 -13.03
CA ASN A 254 25.25 10.95 -12.88
C ASN A 254 25.72 10.65 -11.44
N GLU A 255 24.83 10.82 -10.47
CA GLU A 255 25.05 10.59 -9.04
C GLU A 255 24.93 9.11 -8.66
N TRP A 256 24.22 8.29 -9.43
CA TRP A 256 24.00 6.88 -9.07
C TRP A 256 25.30 6.07 -9.01
N PRO A 257 26.18 6.12 -10.03
CA PRO A 257 27.44 5.40 -9.95
C PRO A 257 28.34 5.95 -8.82
N ILE A 258 28.19 7.23 -8.45
CA ILE A 258 28.88 7.83 -7.31
C ILE A 258 28.34 7.21 -6.02
N LEU A 259 27.01 7.18 -5.84
CA LEU A 259 26.35 6.57 -4.70
C LEU A 259 26.72 5.08 -4.55
N CYS A 260 26.65 4.27 -5.61
CA CYS A 260 27.09 2.87 -5.58
C CYS A 260 28.57 2.73 -5.19
N SER A 261 29.43 3.62 -5.68
CA SER A 261 30.86 3.60 -5.34
C SER A 261 31.08 3.97 -3.87
N LEU A 262 30.34 4.95 -3.33
CA LEU A 262 30.37 5.32 -1.92
C LEU A 262 29.86 4.19 -1.03
N ILE A 263 28.74 3.57 -1.40
CA ILE A 263 28.18 2.41 -0.69
C ILE A 263 29.20 1.27 -0.69
N ARG A 264 29.75 0.91 -1.85
CA ARG A 264 30.77 -0.15 -1.97
C ARG A 264 32.02 0.19 -1.15
N HIS A 265 32.46 1.45 -1.14
CA HIS A 265 33.60 1.88 -0.33
C HIS A 265 33.31 1.77 1.18
N LEU A 266 32.12 2.17 1.63
CA LEU A 266 31.69 1.98 3.01
C LEU A 266 31.78 0.50 3.41
N GLY A 267 31.43 -0.41 2.52
CA GLY A 267 31.50 -1.85 2.73
C GLY A 267 32.85 -2.51 2.42
N ASP A 268 33.94 -1.75 2.30
CA ASP A 268 35.28 -2.29 2.02
C ASP A 268 35.36 -3.11 0.72
N GLY A 269 34.54 -2.76 -0.27
CA GLY A 269 34.41 -3.48 -1.54
C GLY A 269 33.15 -4.34 -1.65
N ASP A 270 32.52 -4.67 -0.53
CA ASP A 270 31.25 -5.42 -0.46
C ASP A 270 30.06 -4.44 -0.52
N LEU A 271 29.22 -4.57 -1.56
CA LEU A 271 28.09 -3.68 -1.76
C LEU A 271 26.95 -3.93 -0.75
N GLU A 272 26.74 -5.17 -0.33
CA GLU A 272 25.69 -5.52 0.63
C GLU A 272 26.06 -4.99 2.02
N ALA A 273 27.29 -5.27 2.48
CA ALA A 273 27.82 -4.70 3.72
C ALA A 273 27.84 -3.17 3.67
N GLY A 274 28.18 -2.61 2.51
CA GLY A 274 28.16 -1.19 2.24
C GLY A 274 26.79 -0.56 2.38
N ARG A 275 25.74 -1.23 1.87
CA ARG A 275 24.34 -0.77 1.96
C ARG A 275 23.89 -0.71 3.41
N VAL A 276 24.21 -1.74 4.20
CA VAL A 276 23.90 -1.77 5.63
C VAL A 276 24.58 -0.61 6.36
N LYS A 277 25.88 -0.37 6.12
CA LYS A 277 26.61 0.76 6.70
C LYS A 277 26.06 2.12 6.24
N ALA A 278 25.68 2.26 4.97
CA ALA A 278 25.09 3.49 4.44
C ALA A 278 23.75 3.81 5.12
N LEU A 279 22.88 2.81 5.29
CA LEU A 279 21.64 2.96 6.04
C LEU A 279 21.91 3.37 7.49
N GLN A 280 22.88 2.74 8.16
CA GLN A 280 23.28 3.12 9.52
C GLN A 280 23.75 4.58 9.61
N VAL A 281 24.55 5.04 8.64
CA VAL A 281 25.01 6.45 8.59
C VAL A 281 23.83 7.41 8.40
N LEU A 282 22.90 7.10 7.50
CA LEU A 282 21.72 7.95 7.25
C LEU A 282 20.77 7.98 8.46
N GLN A 283 20.60 6.84 9.14
CA GLN A 283 19.74 6.74 10.32
C GLN A 283 20.36 7.38 11.57
N ARG A 284 21.71 7.41 11.67
CA ARG A 284 22.43 7.94 12.83
C ARG A 284 22.00 9.37 13.18
N ASP A 285 21.92 10.24 12.19
CA ASP A 285 21.62 11.65 12.42
C ASP A 285 20.16 11.83 12.87
N VAL A 286 19.24 11.01 12.34
CA VAL A 286 17.83 10.97 12.77
C VAL A 286 17.73 10.49 14.22
N TYR A 287 18.43 9.42 14.59
CA TYR A 287 18.44 8.92 15.96
C TYR A 287 19.09 9.92 16.94
N ALA A 288 20.15 10.61 16.54
CA ALA A 288 20.80 11.62 17.37
C ALA A 288 19.84 12.78 17.70
N GLU A 289 19.05 13.22 16.72
CA GLU A 289 18.00 14.23 16.91
C GLU A 289 16.87 13.68 17.80
N ALA A 290 16.37 12.48 17.49
CA ALA A 290 15.28 11.85 18.22
C ALA A 290 15.62 11.58 19.69
N THR A 291 16.89 11.30 20.03
CA THR A 291 17.35 11.08 21.42
C THR A 291 17.01 12.26 22.32
N GLY A 292 17.05 13.49 21.79
CA GLY A 292 16.70 14.71 22.52
C GLY A 292 15.19 14.99 22.69
N ALA A 293 14.32 14.24 21.99
CA ALA A 293 12.88 14.49 21.95
C ALA A 293 12.12 14.04 23.22
N GLY A 294 12.79 13.25 24.07
CA GLY A 294 12.27 12.79 25.36
C GLY A 294 11.30 11.60 25.26
N TRP A 295 10.97 11.05 26.43
CA TRP A 295 10.28 9.75 26.54
C TRP A 295 8.92 9.68 25.84
N ARG A 296 8.17 10.78 25.80
CA ARG A 296 6.84 10.81 25.16
C ARG A 296 6.92 10.51 23.66
N VAL A 297 7.94 11.05 22.99
CA VAL A 297 8.18 10.80 21.57
C VAL A 297 8.80 9.42 21.37
N HIS A 298 9.76 9.02 22.22
CA HIS A 298 10.37 7.68 22.16
C HIS A 298 9.33 6.56 22.27
N ARG A 299 8.40 6.66 23.22
CA ARG A 299 7.26 5.73 23.39
C ARG A 299 6.48 5.58 22.09
N LEU A 300 6.15 6.70 21.43
CA LEU A 300 5.37 6.70 20.19
C LEU A 300 6.17 6.12 19.01
N MET A 301 7.49 6.38 18.96
CA MET A 301 8.36 5.73 17.98
C MET A 301 8.41 4.21 18.18
N LEU A 302 8.52 3.73 19.43
CA LEU A 302 8.48 2.29 19.73
C LEU A 302 7.13 1.67 19.36
N LEU A 303 6.02 2.37 19.62
CA LEU A 303 4.68 1.96 19.24
C LEU A 303 4.52 1.86 17.72
N GLY A 304 4.98 2.87 16.98
CA GLY A 304 4.89 2.90 15.50
C GLY A 304 5.83 1.91 14.81
N ALA A 305 6.98 1.59 15.41
CA ALA A 305 7.99 0.71 14.81
C ALA A 305 7.58 -0.77 14.75
N ARG A 306 6.61 -1.22 15.56
CA ARG A 306 6.10 -2.60 15.60
C ARG A 306 7.21 -3.67 15.62
N ASN A 307 7.40 -4.39 14.51
CA ASN A 307 8.41 -5.45 14.37
C ASN A 307 9.86 -4.93 14.34
N GLN A 308 10.07 -3.63 14.14
CA GLN A 308 11.37 -2.95 14.18
C GLN A 308 11.64 -2.28 15.55
N ARG A 309 10.81 -2.54 16.57
CA ARG A 309 10.92 -1.90 17.89
C ARG A 309 12.30 -2.03 18.52
N GLU A 310 12.91 -3.21 18.46
CA GLU A 310 14.25 -3.44 19.04
C GLU A 310 15.33 -2.61 18.32
N ALA A 311 15.26 -2.52 16.99
CA ALA A 311 16.20 -1.71 16.21
C ALA A 311 16.03 -0.21 16.51
N VAL A 312 14.79 0.26 16.64
CA VAL A 312 14.49 1.66 17.02
C VAL A 312 14.94 1.95 18.45
N ALA A 313 14.71 1.05 19.40
CA ALA A 313 15.19 1.19 20.77
C ALA A 313 16.72 1.29 20.83
N ALA A 314 17.42 0.39 20.13
CA ALA A 314 18.88 0.42 20.04
C ALA A 314 19.40 1.71 19.40
N GLY A 315 18.76 2.18 18.31
CA GLY A 315 19.12 3.43 17.64
C GLY A 315 18.95 4.65 18.54
N LEU A 316 17.88 4.69 19.34
CA LEU A 316 17.61 5.74 20.33
C LEU A 316 18.52 5.65 21.59
N GLY A 317 19.36 4.62 21.70
CA GLY A 317 20.17 4.38 22.89
C GLY A 317 19.37 3.97 24.13
N LEU A 318 18.17 3.41 23.94
CA LEU A 318 17.31 2.93 25.02
C LEU A 318 17.81 1.58 25.55
N GLY A 319 17.87 1.46 26.88
CA GLY A 319 18.29 0.23 27.56
C GLY A 319 17.16 -0.80 27.67
N ALA A 320 17.50 -1.97 28.22
CA ALA A 320 16.49 -3.00 28.52
C ALA A 320 15.41 -2.50 29.48
N ASP A 321 15.78 -1.63 30.44
CA ASP A 321 14.84 -1.05 31.41
C ASP A 321 13.82 -0.12 30.74
N ASP A 322 14.23 0.64 29.72
CA ASP A 322 13.32 1.50 28.96
C ASP A 322 12.33 0.69 28.13
N VAL A 323 12.82 -0.37 27.47
CA VAL A 323 11.94 -1.29 26.71
C VAL A 323 10.97 -2.00 27.66
N ALA A 324 11.43 -2.44 28.84
CA ALA A 324 10.57 -3.04 29.85
C ALA A 324 9.52 -2.06 30.36
N ARG A 325 9.91 -0.80 30.60
CA ARG A 325 8.98 0.28 30.95
C ARG A 325 7.91 0.48 29.88
N PHE A 326 8.29 0.53 28.60
CA PHE A 326 7.34 0.63 27.51
C PHE A 326 6.35 -0.56 27.50
N ASP A 327 6.85 -1.77 27.71
CA ASP A 327 6.02 -2.98 27.74
C ASP A 327 5.08 -3.00 28.97
N ASP A 328 5.53 -2.52 30.12
CA ASP A 328 4.68 -2.33 31.31
C ASP A 328 3.61 -1.27 31.06
N GLU A 329 3.96 -0.15 30.44
CA GLU A 329 3.03 0.92 30.05
C GLU A 329 1.96 0.42 29.07
N LEU A 330 2.34 -0.35 28.04
CA LEU A 330 1.39 -0.98 27.12
C LEU A 330 0.52 -2.04 27.81
N ARG A 331 1.09 -2.85 28.71
CA ARG A 331 0.30 -3.81 29.49
C ARG A 331 -0.69 -3.10 30.39
N ALA A 332 -0.30 -2.01 31.04
CA ALA A 332 -1.18 -1.22 31.90
C ALA A 332 -2.29 -0.51 31.13
N LEU A 333 -2.09 -0.17 29.85
CA LEU A 333 -3.15 0.34 28.98
C LEU A 333 -4.19 -0.73 28.64
N HIS A 334 -3.75 -1.98 28.49
CA HIS A 334 -4.61 -3.13 28.21
C HIS A 334 -5.16 -3.83 29.47
N ASP A 335 -4.72 -3.42 30.66
CA ASP A 335 -5.22 -3.97 31.92
C ASP A 335 -6.71 -3.68 32.04
N ARG A 336 -7.49 -4.75 32.19
CA ARG A 336 -8.94 -4.71 32.24
C ARG A 336 -9.46 -4.23 33.60
N GLU A 337 -8.74 -4.53 34.67
CA GLU A 337 -9.21 -4.28 36.03
C GLU A 337 -8.81 -2.90 36.51
N ASN A 338 -7.62 -2.43 36.11
CA ASN A 338 -7.11 -1.13 36.51
C ASN A 338 -6.30 -0.45 35.39
N PRO A 339 -6.96 -0.01 34.30
CA PRO A 339 -6.25 0.56 33.17
C PRO A 339 -5.59 1.89 33.56
N ASN A 340 -4.26 1.98 33.44
CA ASN A 340 -3.56 3.25 33.63
C ASN A 340 -3.63 4.09 32.35
N ARG A 341 -4.73 4.83 32.18
CA ARG A 341 -4.97 5.65 30.98
C ARG A 341 -4.38 7.07 31.06
N SER A 342 -3.68 7.41 32.14
CA SER A 342 -2.99 8.71 32.24
C SER A 342 -1.90 8.86 31.17
N ILE A 343 -1.31 7.75 30.75
CA ILE A 343 -0.28 7.66 29.70
C ILE A 343 -0.80 8.22 28.36
N VAL A 344 -2.08 8.05 28.06
CA VAL A 344 -2.71 8.53 26.81
C VAL A 344 -2.75 10.05 26.75
N ASP A 345 -2.79 10.76 27.89
CA ASP A 345 -2.75 12.24 27.91
C ASP A 345 -1.38 12.78 27.47
N GLU A 346 -0.33 11.99 27.66
CA GLU A 346 1.01 12.35 27.24
C GLU A 346 1.23 12.18 25.74
N MET A 347 0.37 11.40 25.08
CA MET A 347 0.40 11.17 23.64
C MET A 347 -0.29 12.34 22.93
N THR A 348 0.26 13.55 23.02
CA THR A 348 -0.27 14.77 22.37
C THR A 348 -0.07 14.75 20.85
N ASP A 349 -0.85 15.52 20.08
CA ASP A 349 -0.70 15.60 18.61
C ASP A 349 0.73 15.97 18.20
N ALA A 350 1.32 16.97 18.86
CA ALA A 350 2.72 17.36 18.61
C ALA A 350 3.73 16.23 18.84
N ALA A 351 3.47 15.33 19.80
CA ALA A 351 4.33 14.19 20.07
C ALA A 351 4.14 13.09 19.02
N VAL A 352 2.90 12.88 18.55
CA VAL A 352 2.58 11.98 17.43
C VAL A 352 3.24 12.47 16.16
N ASP A 353 3.07 13.74 15.80
CA ASP A 353 3.68 14.36 14.62
C ASP A 353 5.22 14.23 14.64
N SER A 354 5.83 14.50 15.80
CA SER A 354 7.28 14.36 15.96
C SER A 354 7.75 12.91 15.79
N ALA A 355 7.04 11.95 16.40
CA ALA A 355 7.37 10.54 16.27
C ALA A 355 7.19 10.03 14.83
N SER A 356 6.11 10.46 14.17
CA SER A 356 5.82 10.19 12.76
C SER A 356 6.90 10.72 11.83
N ASP A 357 7.35 11.97 12.01
CA ASP A 357 8.45 12.54 11.23
C ASP A 357 9.73 11.71 11.37
N PHE A 358 10.11 11.34 12.60
CA PHE A 358 11.28 10.50 12.82
C PHE A 358 11.14 9.12 12.19
N LEU A 359 10.00 8.45 12.34
CA LEU A 359 9.76 7.13 11.73
C LEU A 359 9.85 7.20 10.20
N HIS A 360 9.23 8.20 9.58
CA HIS A 360 9.29 8.39 8.13
C HIS A 360 10.72 8.65 7.65
N ARG A 361 11.49 9.50 8.35
CA ARG A 361 12.91 9.76 8.05
C ARG A 361 13.80 8.52 8.24
N LEU A 362 13.41 7.59 9.12
CA LEU A 362 14.06 6.28 9.28
C LEU A 362 13.66 5.28 8.18
N GLY A 363 12.75 5.64 7.29
CA GLY A 363 12.19 4.74 6.26
C GLY A 363 11.20 3.73 6.81
N LEU A 364 10.64 3.97 8.00
CA LEU A 364 9.63 3.14 8.63
C LEU A 364 8.25 3.69 8.30
N LEU A 365 7.34 2.80 7.89
CA LEU A 365 5.95 3.15 7.69
C LEU A 365 5.30 3.37 9.06
N ASP A 366 4.77 4.57 9.28
CA ASP A 366 4.07 4.98 10.49
C ASP A 366 2.55 5.13 10.26
N ALA A 367 2.05 4.64 9.12
CA ALA A 367 0.71 4.91 8.60
C ALA A 367 -0.43 4.62 9.59
N GLU A 368 -0.17 3.81 10.61
CA GLU A 368 -1.13 3.41 11.63
C GLU A 368 -0.87 4.04 13.01
N LEU A 369 0.20 4.81 13.21
CA LEU A 369 0.53 5.40 14.52
C LEU A 369 -0.55 6.38 14.97
N ASP A 370 -0.90 7.34 14.10
CA ASP A 370 -1.94 8.33 14.40
C ASP A 370 -3.31 7.67 14.60
N GLU A 371 -3.65 6.67 13.77
CA GLU A 371 -4.89 5.91 13.95
C GLU A 371 -4.92 5.13 15.27
N THR A 372 -3.80 4.48 15.63
CA THR A 372 -3.65 3.73 16.88
C THR A 372 -3.82 4.65 18.09
N VAL A 373 -3.15 5.82 18.09
CA VAL A 373 -3.25 6.80 19.18
C VAL A 373 -4.65 7.40 19.25
N ARG A 374 -5.28 7.69 18.10
CA ARG A 374 -6.68 8.13 18.04
C ARG A 374 -7.62 7.07 18.63
N GLY A 375 -7.37 5.78 18.36
CA GLY A 375 -8.07 4.65 18.98
C GLY A 375 -7.92 4.64 20.51
N MET A 376 -6.69 4.72 21.01
CA MET A 376 -6.40 4.75 22.46
C MET A 376 -7.06 5.93 23.18
N ARG A 377 -7.05 7.12 22.57
CA ARG A 377 -7.74 8.32 23.09
C ARG A 377 -9.25 8.15 23.12
N ARG A 378 -9.83 7.57 22.06
CA ARG A 378 -11.26 7.24 22.01
C ARG A 378 -11.62 6.25 23.11
N ASP A 379 -10.86 5.15 23.25
CA ASP A 379 -11.12 4.14 24.26
C ASP A 379 -11.09 4.75 25.66
N LYS A 380 -10.07 5.58 25.96
CA LYS A 380 -10.01 6.35 27.20
C LYS A 380 -11.26 7.18 27.44
N ALA A 381 -11.67 8.01 26.47
CA ALA A 381 -12.86 8.85 26.61
C ALA A 381 -14.12 8.01 26.86
N VAL A 382 -14.27 6.86 26.19
CA VAL A 382 -15.36 5.90 26.44
C VAL A 382 -15.36 5.42 27.88
N SER A 383 -14.22 4.93 28.40
CA SER A 383 -14.21 4.36 29.74
C SER A 383 -14.37 5.39 30.84
N GLU A 384 -13.85 6.61 30.67
CA GLU A 384 -14.09 7.70 31.64
C GLU A 384 -15.56 8.15 31.63
N ALA A 385 -16.17 8.28 30.44
CA ALA A 385 -17.59 8.61 30.33
C ALA A 385 -18.47 7.48 30.89
N TRP A 386 -18.11 6.23 30.63
CA TRP A 386 -18.79 5.07 31.15
C TRP A 386 -18.73 4.97 32.68
N ALA A 387 -17.56 5.15 33.29
CA ALA A 387 -17.41 5.10 34.74
C ALA A 387 -18.29 6.15 35.44
N GLU A 388 -18.38 7.36 34.86
CA GLU A 388 -19.29 8.39 35.36
C GLU A 388 -20.76 8.04 35.18
N LEU A 389 -21.12 7.46 34.03
CA LEU A 389 -22.48 7.00 33.78
C LEU A 389 -22.91 5.96 34.82
N VAL A 390 -22.04 4.99 35.14
CA VAL A 390 -22.34 3.95 36.14
C VAL A 390 -22.63 4.56 37.51
N VAL A 391 -21.84 5.56 37.93
CA VAL A 391 -22.06 6.27 39.20
C VAL A 391 -23.39 7.02 39.20
N ILE A 392 -23.73 7.72 38.11
CA ILE A 392 -24.98 8.52 38.00
C ILE A 392 -26.20 7.61 37.92
N ALA A 393 -26.11 6.51 37.20
CA ALA A 393 -27.21 5.56 37.02
C ALA A 393 -27.41 4.65 38.25
N ASN A 394 -26.48 4.62 39.21
CA ASN A 394 -26.56 3.81 40.42
C ASN A 394 -26.94 2.34 40.11
N ASP A 395 -26.18 1.75 39.20
CA ASP A 395 -26.32 0.40 38.67
C ASP A 395 -27.61 0.07 37.89
N THR A 396 -28.50 1.04 37.66
CA THR A 396 -29.73 0.84 36.88
C THR A 396 -29.91 1.92 35.80
N PHE A 397 -29.79 1.51 34.54
CA PHE A 397 -30.06 2.39 33.41
C PHE A 397 -31.58 2.38 33.10
N PRO A 398 -32.21 3.53 32.77
CA PRO A 398 -33.66 3.57 32.56
C PRO A 398 -34.08 2.82 31.27
N ASP A 399 -34.95 1.82 31.40
CA ASP A 399 -35.43 1.01 30.26
C ASP A 399 -36.38 1.76 29.31
N ASP A 400 -36.93 2.88 29.76
CA ASP A 400 -37.93 3.70 29.05
C ASP A 400 -37.29 4.77 28.15
N VAL A 401 -35.96 4.90 28.16
CA VAL A 401 -35.25 5.85 27.28
C VAL A 401 -35.16 5.28 25.88
N ALA A 402 -35.79 5.98 24.93
CA ALA A 402 -35.64 5.70 23.51
C ALA A 402 -34.25 6.11 23.02
N LEU A 403 -33.29 5.17 23.06
CA LEU A 403 -31.95 5.37 22.51
C LEU A 403 -31.95 5.25 20.98
N PRO A 404 -31.19 6.08 20.25
CA PRO A 404 -31.07 5.94 18.81
C PRO A 404 -30.45 4.61 18.39
N ALA A 405 -30.99 4.00 17.32
CA ALA A 405 -30.49 2.73 16.78
C ALA A 405 -29.16 2.87 16.01
N GLU A 406 -28.90 4.04 15.43
CA GLU A 406 -27.71 4.33 14.63
C GLU A 406 -27.01 5.62 15.12
N PRO A 407 -26.44 5.63 16.34
CA PRO A 407 -25.89 6.86 16.93
C PRO A 407 -24.72 7.47 16.15
N TYR A 408 -24.01 6.67 15.34
CA TYR A 408 -22.89 7.14 14.51
C TYR A 408 -23.31 7.96 13.29
N SER A 409 -24.56 7.86 12.83
CA SER A 409 -25.05 8.63 11.68
C SER A 409 -25.59 10.02 12.05
N MET A 410 -25.60 10.32 13.35
CA MET A 410 -26.30 11.48 13.91
C MET A 410 -25.38 12.66 14.22
N ASP A 411 -24.06 12.51 14.06
CA ASP A 411 -23.05 13.56 14.28
C ASP A 411 -23.39 14.48 15.48
N GLY A 412 -23.56 15.79 15.25
CA GLY A 412 -23.87 16.78 16.28
C GLY A 412 -25.30 16.75 16.82
N GLU A 413 -26.20 15.95 16.25
CA GLU A 413 -27.59 15.80 16.71
C GLU A 413 -27.72 14.79 17.85
N LEU A 414 -26.79 13.82 17.96
CA LEU A 414 -26.82 12.80 19.00
C LEU A 414 -26.92 13.38 20.42
N PRO A 415 -26.09 14.37 20.83
CA PRO A 415 -26.19 14.96 22.16
C PRO A 415 -27.54 15.62 22.42
N VAL A 416 -28.11 16.30 21.41
CA VAL A 416 -29.40 17.00 21.54
C VAL A 416 -30.52 16.00 21.78
N GLN A 417 -30.55 14.91 21.02
CA GLN A 417 -31.59 13.88 21.15
C GLN A 417 -31.50 13.14 22.49
N LEU A 418 -30.29 12.75 22.92
CA LEU A 418 -30.10 12.07 24.21
C LEU A 418 -30.51 12.97 25.39
N LYS A 419 -30.14 14.25 25.36
CA LYS A 419 -30.56 15.21 26.38
C LYS A 419 -32.07 15.39 26.43
N ALA A 420 -32.73 15.49 25.28
CA ALA A 420 -34.18 15.59 25.21
C ALA A 420 -34.85 14.32 25.79
N ALA A 421 -34.33 13.14 25.46
CA ALA A 421 -34.83 11.87 25.98
C ALA A 421 -34.67 11.78 27.51
N PHE A 422 -33.48 12.08 28.05
CA PHE A 422 -33.23 12.04 29.49
C PHE A 422 -34.04 13.09 30.26
N ASN A 423 -34.15 14.31 29.76
CA ASN A 423 -35.01 15.33 30.38
C ASN A 423 -36.49 14.95 30.34
N GLY A 424 -36.94 14.28 29.28
CA GLY A 424 -38.32 13.78 29.14
C GLY A 424 -38.72 12.79 30.23
N ILE A 425 -37.77 12.01 30.75
CA ILE A 425 -37.97 11.09 31.88
C ILE A 425 -37.55 11.69 33.25
N GLY A 426 -37.24 12.99 33.30
CA GLY A 426 -36.85 13.68 34.53
C GLY A 426 -35.42 13.39 35.02
N ARG A 427 -34.55 12.82 34.17
CA ARG A 427 -33.14 12.51 34.49
C ARG A 427 -32.20 13.63 34.02
N THR A 428 -32.26 14.79 34.69
CA THR A 428 -31.40 15.94 34.36
C THR A 428 -29.92 15.64 34.59
N ASP A 429 -29.60 14.75 35.53
CA ASP A 429 -28.26 14.25 35.82
C ASP A 429 -27.61 13.51 34.63
N LEU A 430 -28.39 12.70 33.90
CA LEU A 430 -27.95 12.05 32.67
C LEU A 430 -27.80 13.04 31.52
N ALA A 431 -28.65 14.07 31.45
CA ALA A 431 -28.51 15.14 30.46
C ALA A 431 -27.22 15.96 30.68
N ASP A 432 -26.88 16.26 31.94
CA ASP A 432 -25.63 16.93 32.30
C ASP A 432 -24.39 16.06 31.98
N TRP A 433 -24.50 14.74 32.18
CA TRP A 433 -23.46 13.79 31.79
C TRP A 433 -23.18 13.79 30.28
N VAL A 434 -24.21 13.93 29.44
CA VAL A 434 -24.04 14.06 27.98
C VAL A 434 -23.20 15.30 27.66
N ASP A 435 -23.52 16.46 28.24
CA ASP A 435 -22.77 17.71 28.01
C ASP A 435 -21.31 17.57 28.45
N LYS A 436 -21.09 17.02 29.65
CA LYS A 436 -19.74 16.79 30.19
C LYS A 436 -18.94 15.82 29.32
N THR A 437 -19.58 14.78 28.80
CA THR A 437 -18.92 13.80 27.91
C THR A 437 -18.52 14.44 26.59
N VAL A 438 -19.41 15.19 25.94
CA VAL A 438 -19.14 15.85 24.65
C VAL A 438 -18.06 16.92 24.76
N ALA A 439 -17.94 17.58 25.92
CA ALA A 439 -16.90 18.57 26.16
C ALA A 439 -15.46 17.99 26.17
N ARG A 440 -15.29 16.67 26.26
CA ARG A 440 -13.97 16.01 26.26
C ARG A 440 -13.42 15.84 24.83
N PRO A 441 -12.09 15.78 24.67
CA PRO A 441 -11.49 15.25 23.45
C PRO A 441 -12.05 13.85 23.14
N GLN A 442 -12.45 13.60 21.88
CA GLN A 442 -13.14 12.37 21.45
C GLN A 442 -14.51 12.11 22.11
N GLY A 443 -15.03 13.06 22.88
CA GLY A 443 -16.26 12.93 23.66
C GLY A 443 -17.50 12.55 22.85
N LEU A 444 -17.66 13.14 21.67
CA LEU A 444 -18.79 12.83 20.78
C LEU A 444 -18.76 11.38 20.27
N ARG A 445 -17.59 10.87 19.88
CA ARG A 445 -17.42 9.48 19.46
C ARG A 445 -17.62 8.53 20.64
N ALA A 446 -17.07 8.88 21.81
CA ALA A 446 -17.28 8.11 23.01
C ALA A 446 -18.77 8.00 23.40
N LEU A 447 -19.51 9.09 23.27
CA LEU A 447 -20.96 9.10 23.48
C LEU A 447 -21.69 8.19 22.48
N ALA A 448 -21.30 8.20 21.20
CA ALA A 448 -21.87 7.33 20.18
C ALA A 448 -21.63 5.85 20.48
N ASP A 449 -20.41 5.48 20.89
CA ASP A 449 -20.04 4.12 21.28
C ASP A 449 -20.87 3.62 22.46
N ILE A 450 -20.97 4.43 23.50
CA ILE A 450 -21.75 4.11 24.71
C ILE A 450 -23.23 3.94 24.34
N THR A 451 -23.77 4.85 23.52
CA THR A 451 -25.17 4.80 23.09
C THR A 451 -25.45 3.56 22.24
N PHE A 452 -24.54 3.22 21.33
CA PHE A 452 -24.67 2.02 20.50
C PHE A 452 -24.67 0.75 21.36
N HIS A 453 -23.78 0.70 22.35
CA HIS A 453 -23.72 -0.42 23.27
C HIS A 453 -25.02 -0.57 24.08
N LEU A 454 -25.50 0.52 24.68
CA LEU A 454 -26.75 0.53 25.43
C LEU A 454 -27.96 0.17 24.56
N SER A 455 -28.02 0.66 23.32
CA SER A 455 -29.13 0.37 22.41
C SER A 455 -29.10 -1.09 21.91
N SER A 456 -27.92 -1.66 21.68
CA SER A 456 -27.77 -3.09 21.35
C SER A 456 -28.31 -3.97 22.48
N GLN A 457 -27.94 -3.67 23.73
CA GLN A 457 -28.40 -4.45 24.87
C GLN A 457 -29.90 -4.30 25.14
N ALA A 458 -30.44 -3.08 24.99
CA ALA A 458 -31.87 -2.87 25.12
C ALA A 458 -32.66 -3.71 24.09
N ARG A 459 -32.14 -3.87 22.86
CA ARG A 459 -32.73 -4.75 21.84
C ARG A 459 -32.62 -6.22 22.21
N GLU A 460 -31.46 -6.68 22.64
CA GLU A 460 -31.26 -8.06 23.12
C GLU A 460 -32.24 -8.41 24.25
N HIS A 461 -32.38 -7.52 25.25
CA HIS A 461 -33.33 -7.72 26.35
C HIS A 461 -34.79 -7.72 25.89
N GLN A 462 -35.16 -6.90 24.89
CA GLN A 462 -36.48 -6.91 24.28
C GLN A 462 -36.75 -8.22 23.52
N ASP A 463 -35.75 -8.72 22.78
CA ASP A 463 -35.83 -9.97 22.03
C ASP A 463 -35.95 -11.18 22.98
N ASP A 464 -35.16 -11.21 24.07
CA ASP A 464 -35.24 -12.24 25.11
C ASP A 464 -36.60 -12.25 25.81
N LYS A 465 -37.14 -11.06 26.09
CA LYS A 465 -38.49 -10.90 26.66
C LYS A 465 -39.58 -11.36 25.69
N ALA A 466 -39.45 -11.04 24.41
CA ALA A 466 -40.37 -11.50 23.37
C ALA A 466 -40.31 -13.03 23.17
N ALA A 467 -39.14 -13.63 23.38
CA ALA A 467 -38.91 -15.07 23.35
C ALA A 467 -39.33 -15.80 24.65
N GLY A 468 -39.71 -15.07 25.70
CA GLY A 468 -40.07 -15.64 27.00
C GLY A 468 -38.89 -16.25 27.76
N LEU A 469 -37.66 -15.83 27.45
CA LEU A 469 -36.42 -16.34 28.04
C LEU A 469 -36.04 -15.64 29.35
N THR A 470 -36.59 -14.44 29.60
CA THR A 470 -36.45 -13.71 30.86
C THR A 470 -37.75 -13.87 31.68
N ALA A 471 -37.65 -14.53 32.84
CA ALA A 471 -38.77 -14.75 33.77
C ALA A 471 -39.04 -13.54 34.68
#